data_AF-A0A7W0Z231-F1
#
_entry.id   AF-A0A7W0Z231-F1
#
_cell.length_a   1.000
_cell.length_b   1.000
_cell.length_c   1.000
_cell.angle_alpha   90.00
_cell.angle_beta   90.00
_cell.angle_gamma   90.00
#
_symmetry.space_group_name_H-M   'P 1'
#
loop_
_entity.id
_entity.type
_entity.pdbx_description
1 polymer ?
#
loop_
_entity_poly.entity_id
_entity_poly.type
_entity_poly.pdbx_seq_one_letter_code
_entity_poly.pdbx_strand_id
1 'polypeptide(L)'
;MTSQSEAKRFAHAWIEDNRERLSAFDLEIWRYAEPAWREYKSARAYVELLRGEGFAVEEGSGGMPTAFVANWTSGSGGPVIGSYAEYD
;
A
#
# COMPACT_ATOMS: atom_id res chain seq x y z
N MET A 1 -14.11 -23.38 18.64
CA MET A 1 -13.24 -22.55 17.80
C MET A 1 -13.92 -22.38 16.45
N THR A 2 -14.25 -21.16 16.06
CA THR A 2 -14.93 -20.89 14.79
C THR A 2 -13.96 -21.13 13.64
N SER A 3 -14.31 -22.03 12.71
CA SER A 3 -13.55 -22.27 11.48
C SER A 3 -13.42 -20.96 10.69
N GLN A 4 -12.23 -20.65 10.17
CA GLN A 4 -12.02 -19.46 9.33
C GLN A 4 -12.85 -19.55 8.04
N SER A 5 -13.27 -18.41 7.50
CA SER A 5 -13.89 -18.36 6.17
C SER A 5 -12.87 -18.65 5.07
N GLU A 6 -13.35 -19.03 3.89
CA GLU A 6 -12.49 -19.23 2.71
C GLU A 6 -11.70 -17.96 2.34
N ALA A 7 -12.36 -16.81 2.35
CA ALA A 7 -11.70 -15.52 2.10
C ALA A 7 -10.55 -15.24 3.07
N LYS A 8 -10.70 -15.58 4.37
CA LYS A 8 -9.63 -15.43 5.35
C LYS A 8 -8.47 -16.37 5.07
N ARG A 9 -8.74 -17.65 4.77
CA ARG A 9 -7.70 -18.61 4.38
C ARG A 9 -6.92 -18.15 3.15
N PHE A 10 -7.62 -17.67 2.12
CA PHE A 10 -7.00 -17.10 0.93
C PHE A 10 -6.09 -15.92 1.28
N ALA A 11 -6.58 -14.94 2.06
CA ALA A 11 -5.80 -13.78 2.45
C ALA A 11 -4.54 -14.18 3.24
N HIS A 12 -4.65 -15.13 4.18
CA HIS A 12 -3.50 -15.63 4.94
C HIS A 12 -2.47 -16.32 4.04
N ALA A 13 -2.91 -17.19 3.12
CA ALA A 13 -2.01 -17.86 2.18
C ALA A 13 -1.31 -16.86 1.26
N TRP A 14 -2.05 -15.89 0.71
CA TRP A 14 -1.47 -14.87 -0.16
C TRP A 14 -0.41 -14.02 0.56
N ILE A 15 -0.65 -13.65 1.83
CA ILE A 15 0.33 -12.93 2.66
C ILE A 15 1.59 -13.78 2.85
N GLU A 16 1.44 -15.09 3.11
CA GLU A 16 2.58 -15.99 3.25
C GLU A 16 3.41 -16.07 1.97
N ASP A 17 2.75 -16.28 0.83
CA ASP A 17 3.39 -16.39 -0.48
C ASP A 17 4.10 -15.08 -0.90
N ASN A 18 3.66 -13.94 -0.37
CA ASN A 18 4.22 -12.61 -0.67
C ASN A 18 5.13 -12.07 0.43
N ARG A 19 5.37 -12.82 1.52
CA ARG A 19 6.07 -12.36 2.72
C ARG A 19 7.41 -11.71 2.40
N GLU A 20 8.25 -12.39 1.61
CA GLU A 20 9.60 -11.90 1.31
C GLU A 20 9.57 -10.56 0.56
N ARG A 21 8.67 -10.42 -0.42
CA ARG A 21 8.50 -9.20 -1.18
C ARG A 21 8.02 -8.05 -0.30
N LEU A 22 7.04 -8.30 0.56
CA LEU A 22 6.50 -7.31 1.49
C LEU A 22 7.57 -6.85 2.49
N SER A 23 8.32 -7.78 3.07
CA SER A 23 9.42 -7.46 4.00
C SER A 23 10.58 -6.73 3.31
N ALA A 24 10.89 -7.06 2.05
CA ALA A 24 11.91 -6.36 1.30
C ALA A 24 11.53 -4.89 1.02
N PHE A 25 10.28 -4.64 0.65
CA PHE A 25 9.77 -3.29 0.43
C PHE A 25 9.73 -2.47 1.72
N ASP A 26 9.26 -3.05 2.82
CA ASP A 26 9.30 -2.42 4.15
C ASP A 26 10.73 -2.00 4.54
N LEU A 27 11.70 -2.89 4.35
CA LEU A 27 13.11 -2.60 4.62
C LEU A 27 13.69 -1.53 3.68
N GLU A 28 13.22 -1.44 2.44
CA GLU A 28 13.60 -0.38 1.50
C GLU A 28 13.12 0.99 2.00
N ILE A 29 11.86 1.11 2.38
CA ILE A 29 11.30 2.34 2.96
C ILE A 29 12.07 2.74 4.23
N TRP A 30 12.30 1.78 5.13
CA TRP A 30 13.08 2.01 6.35
C TRP A 30 14.50 2.52 6.08
N ARG A 31 15.16 2.03 5.02
CA ARG A 31 16.51 2.44 4.63
C ARG A 31 16.57 3.84 4.05
N TYR A 32 15.46 4.40 3.56
CA TYR A 32 15.45 5.77 3.06
C TYR A 32 15.67 6.77 4.19
N ALA A 33 15.17 6.48 5.40
CA ALA A 33 15.39 7.29 6.60
C ALA A 33 15.18 8.80 6.33
N GLU A 34 14.13 9.11 5.56
CA GLU A 34 13.81 10.48 5.20
C GLU A 34 13.12 11.18 6.37
N PRO A 35 13.48 12.43 6.69
CA PRO A 35 12.81 13.15 7.75
C PRO A 35 11.40 13.53 7.33
N ALA A 36 10.54 13.74 8.33
CA ALA A 36 9.17 14.22 8.13
C ALA A 36 9.11 15.39 7.13
N TRP A 37 8.12 15.34 6.23
CA TRP A 37 7.86 16.27 5.12
C TRP A 37 8.86 16.22 3.96
N ARG A 38 9.76 15.23 3.94
CA ARG A 38 10.82 15.08 2.91
C ARG A 38 10.93 13.65 2.38
N GLU A 39 9.88 12.86 2.51
CA GLU A 39 9.77 11.44 2.13
C GLU A 39 9.67 11.22 0.60
N TYR A 40 10.52 11.89 -0.18
CA TYR A 40 10.42 11.88 -1.65
C TYR A 40 10.73 10.51 -2.24
N LYS A 41 11.69 9.77 -1.66
CA LYS A 41 11.99 8.41 -2.11
C LYS A 41 10.90 7.44 -1.67
N SER A 42 10.45 7.53 -0.42
CA SER A 42 9.36 6.68 0.08
C SER A 42 8.08 6.89 -0.72
N ALA A 43 7.66 8.14 -0.94
CA ALA A 43 6.47 8.47 -1.74
C ALA A 43 6.58 7.90 -3.16
N ARG A 44 7.72 8.09 -3.84
CA ARG A 44 7.95 7.51 -5.17
C ARG A 44 7.87 5.99 -5.16
N ALA A 45 8.50 5.32 -4.19
CA ALA A 45 8.49 3.86 -4.09
C ALA A 45 7.07 3.30 -3.89
N TYR A 46 6.25 3.93 -3.03
CA TYR A 46 4.84 3.56 -2.87
C TYR A 46 4.03 3.78 -4.15
N VAL A 47 4.21 4.93 -4.81
CA VAL A 47 3.49 5.25 -6.05
C VAL A 47 3.83 4.24 -7.15
N GLU A 48 5.10 3.89 -7.31
CA GLU A 48 5.55 2.88 -8.27
C GLU A 48 4.97 1.49 -7.95
N LEU A 49 5.02 1.06 -6.69
CA LEU A 49 4.43 -0.20 -6.23
C LEU A 49 2.92 -0.25 -6.54
N LEU A 50 2.17 0.77 -6.11
CA LEU A 50 0.71 0.81 -6.23
C LEU A 50 0.26 0.85 -7.70
N ARG A 51 0.96 1.63 -8.54
CA ARG A 51 0.71 1.62 -9.99
C ARG A 51 1.00 0.24 -10.59
N GLY A 52 2.07 -0.43 -10.15
CA GLY A 52 2.40 -1.80 -10.56
C GLY A 52 1.34 -2.83 -10.17
N GLU A 53 0.69 -2.65 -9.02
CA GLU A 53 -0.44 -3.46 -8.53
C GLU A 53 -1.79 -3.07 -9.16
N GLY A 54 -1.80 -2.10 -10.10
CA GLY A 54 -2.98 -1.71 -10.87
C GLY A 54 -3.84 -0.61 -10.23
N PHE A 55 -3.34 0.10 -9.23
CA PHE A 55 -4.02 1.27 -8.66
C PHE A 55 -3.87 2.49 -9.56
N ALA A 56 -4.92 3.31 -9.63
CA ALA A 56 -4.80 4.69 -10.09
C ALA A 56 -4.29 5.56 -8.93
N VAL A 57 -3.15 6.23 -9.13
CA VAL A 57 -2.47 6.98 -8.07
C VAL A 57 -2.36 8.47 -8.44
N GLU A 58 -2.94 9.32 -7.57
CA GLU A 58 -2.75 10.77 -7.54
C GLU A 58 -1.57 11.11 -6.62
N GLU A 59 -0.54 11.74 -7.17
CA GLU A 59 0.61 12.24 -6.41
C GLU A 59 0.41 13.70 -6.00
N GLY A 60 1.01 14.13 -4.90
CA GLY A 60 0.92 15.53 -4.44
C GLY A 60 -0.44 15.88 -3.84
N SER A 61 -1.19 14.88 -3.37
CA SER A 61 -2.57 15.05 -2.89
C SER A 61 -2.64 16.09 -1.76
N GLY A 62 -3.66 16.93 -1.78
CA GLY A 62 -3.80 18.00 -0.78
C GLY A 62 -2.70 19.07 -0.84
N GLY A 63 -1.94 19.14 -1.93
CA GLY A 63 -0.82 20.09 -2.09
C GLY A 63 0.45 19.70 -1.35
N MET A 64 0.50 18.48 -0.77
CA MET A 64 1.66 17.95 -0.07
C MET A 64 2.50 17.10 -1.03
N PRO A 65 3.74 17.51 -1.39
CA PRO A 65 4.51 16.86 -2.45
C PRO A 65 4.82 15.38 -2.21
N THR A 66 4.85 14.95 -0.95
CA THR A 66 5.15 13.57 -0.57
C THR A 66 3.89 12.75 -0.29
N ALA A 67 2.69 13.34 -0.29
CA ALA A 67 1.44 12.62 -0.10
C ALA A 67 0.89 12.08 -1.42
N PHE A 68 0.12 10.98 -1.35
CA PHE A 68 -0.58 10.40 -2.49
C PHE A 68 -1.92 9.79 -2.09
N VAL A 69 -2.82 9.68 -3.06
CA VAL A 69 -4.08 8.92 -2.94
C VAL A 69 -4.11 7.84 -4.01
N ALA A 70 -4.33 6.60 -3.59
CA ALA A 70 -4.43 5.45 -4.49
C ALA A 70 -5.83 4.86 -4.47
N ASN A 71 -6.40 4.65 -5.66
CA ASN A 71 -7.73 4.09 -5.86
C ASN A 71 -7.64 2.82 -6.68
N TRP A 72 -8.33 1.78 -6.23
CA TRP A 72 -8.53 0.54 -6.96
C TRP A 72 -9.98 0.10 -6.83
N THR A 73 -10.53 -0.53 -7.86
CA THR A 73 -11.93 -0.93 -7.92
C THR A 73 -12.07 -2.38 -8.37
N SER A 74 -12.72 -3.19 -7.54
CA SER A 74 -13.08 -4.57 -7.89
C SER A 74 -14.49 -4.62 -8.46
N GLY A 75 -14.62 -4.75 -9.78
CA GLY A 75 -15.92 -4.86 -10.44
C GLY A 75 -16.81 -3.62 -10.27
N SER A 76 -18.14 -3.82 -10.29
CA SER A 76 -19.10 -2.72 -10.17
C SER A 76 -19.97 -2.88 -8.91
N GLY A 77 -19.98 -1.85 -8.05
CA GLY A 77 -20.77 -1.81 -6.82
C GLY A 77 -20.03 -2.37 -5.59
N GLY A 78 -20.70 -2.31 -4.43
CA GLY A 78 -20.14 -2.76 -3.15
C GLY A 78 -19.70 -1.61 -2.22
N PRO A 79 -19.21 -1.95 -1.02
CA PRO A 79 -18.72 -0.95 -0.06
C PRO A 79 -17.40 -0.34 -0.53
N VAL A 80 -17.22 0.95 -0.25
CA VAL A 80 -15.93 1.63 -0.39
C VAL A 80 -15.14 1.46 0.91
N ILE A 81 -13.91 0.96 0.81
CA ILE A 81 -13.00 0.81 1.94
C ILE A 81 -11.89 1.86 1.79
N GLY A 82 -11.70 2.65 2.84
CA GLY A 82 -10.58 3.59 2.94
C GLY A 82 -9.57 3.11 3.98
N SER A 83 -8.29 3.19 3.65
CA SER A 83 -7.18 2.98 4.58
C SER A 83 -6.27 4.20 4.56
N TYR A 84 -5.62 4.45 5.69
CA TYR A 84 -4.64 5.51 5.86
C TYR A 84 -3.36 4.92 6.46
N ALA A 85 -2.22 5.36 5.94
CA ALA A 85 -0.91 4.96 6.44
C ALA A 85 0.04 6.16 6.37
N GLU A 86 0.87 6.30 7.40
CA GLU A 86 2.03 7.19 7.45
C GLU A 86 3.29 6.37 7.16
N TYR A 87 4.36 7.02 6.71
CA TYR A 87 5.63 6.39 6.31
C TYR A 87 6.86 7.27 6.60
N ASP A 88 6.71 8.24 7.51
CA ASP A 88 7.79 9.02 8.13
C ASP A 88 8.36 8.36 9.40
#